data_AF-A0A850JL39-F1
#
_entry.id   AF-A0A850JL39-F1
#
_cell.length_a   1.000
_cell.length_b   1.000
_cell.length_c   1.000
_cell.angle_alpha   90.00
_cell.angle_beta   90.00
_cell.angle_gamma   90.00
#
_symmetry.space_group_name_H-M   'P 1'
#
loop_
_entity.id
_entity.type
_entity.pdbx_description
1 polymer ?
#
loop_
_entity_poly.entity_id
_entity_poly.type
_entity_poly.pdbx_seq_one_letter_code
_entity_poly.pdbx_strand_id
1 'polypeptide(L)'
;MVIAAAAAVLLMVGTVAGGFVMMWDEAAKPAASTGKERDVSVFFCVRSSSMPKCRASDAAAGEKDEVRRRLEEMAGVRRIRYESKEQAYERFKKLFADRKDMLEGAHPGDIPDSLRVRVADIGTAQALKTELESAPGVDTIMIHPLGRV
;
A
#
# COMPACT_ATOMS: atom_id res chain seq x y z
N MET A 1 62.98 24.62 55.26
CA MET A 1 63.17 23.17 55.49
C MET A 1 61.78 22.56 55.37
N VAL A 2 61.40 21.84 54.32
CA VAL A 2 61.84 20.48 53.93
C VAL A 2 61.81 20.34 52.40
N ILE A 3 62.65 19.44 51.88
CA ILE A 3 62.94 19.11 50.48
C ILE A 3 62.00 17.97 49.99
N ALA A 4 61.93 17.78 48.66
CA ALA A 4 61.63 16.49 47.96
C ALA A 4 60.14 16.18 47.72
N ALA A 5 59.68 15.57 46.62
CA ALA A 5 60.31 14.99 45.44
C ALA A 5 59.27 14.92 44.30
N ALA A 6 59.76 14.67 43.08
CA ALA A 6 59.02 14.61 41.82
C ALA A 6 58.25 13.30 41.57
N ALA A 7 57.45 13.37 40.48
CA ALA A 7 56.83 12.29 39.68
C ALA A 7 55.59 11.60 40.29
N ALA A 8 54.53 11.26 39.53
CA ALA A 8 54.43 10.95 38.11
C ALA A 8 53.05 11.33 37.52
N VAL A 9 53.05 11.62 36.21
CA VAL A 9 51.86 11.77 35.38
C VAL A 9 51.24 10.40 35.12
N LEU A 10 49.95 10.23 35.36
CA LEU A 10 49.11 9.24 34.67
C LEU A 10 47.78 9.89 34.28
N LEU A 11 47.65 10.15 32.99
CA LEU A 11 46.44 10.59 32.30
C LEU A 11 45.36 9.50 32.40
N MET A 12 44.17 9.88 32.86
CA MET A 12 42.92 9.23 32.50
C MET A 12 41.90 10.31 32.16
N VAL A 13 41.63 10.40 30.87
CA VAL A 13 40.69 11.29 30.20
C VAL A 13 39.27 10.75 30.39
N GLY A 14 38.31 11.65 30.62
CA GLY A 14 36.89 11.32 30.60
C GLY A 14 35.99 12.50 30.93
N THR A 15 36.08 13.59 30.17
CA THR A 15 35.15 14.73 30.28
C THR A 15 33.79 14.34 29.71
N VAL A 16 32.81 14.09 30.58
CA VAL A 16 31.39 14.07 30.21
C VAL A 16 30.92 15.52 30.15
N ALA A 17 30.75 16.05 28.95
CA ALA A 17 30.19 17.36 28.72
C ALA A 17 29.07 17.27 27.67
N GLY A 18 27.85 17.62 28.10
CA GLY A 18 26.78 18.24 27.31
C GLY A 18 26.34 17.57 26.01
N GLY A 19 25.11 17.03 25.98
CA GLY A 19 24.52 16.60 24.72
C GLY A 19 23.11 16.01 24.82
N PHE A 20 22.16 16.78 25.35
CA PHE A 20 20.74 16.47 25.17
C PHE A 20 20.26 17.04 23.82
N VAL A 21 20.53 16.36 22.70
CA VAL A 21 19.76 16.37 21.43
C VAL A 21 20.20 15.14 20.62
N MET A 22 19.26 14.51 19.92
CA MET A 22 19.39 13.37 18.99
C MET A 22 18.93 12.01 19.56
N MET A 23 17.78 11.98 20.25
CA MET A 23 16.88 10.83 20.07
C MET A 23 16.19 11.05 18.74
N TRP A 24 16.49 10.18 17.79
CA TRP A 24 16.16 10.33 16.38
C TRP A 24 14.66 10.38 16.16
N ASP A 25 14.21 11.41 15.44
CA ASP A 25 12.97 11.36 14.70
C ASP A 25 13.17 10.32 13.58
N GLU A 26 12.85 9.06 13.86
CA GLU A 26 12.50 8.10 12.81
C GLU A 26 11.09 8.40 12.34
N ALA A 27 10.85 9.62 11.86
CA ALA A 27 9.96 9.81 10.74
C ALA A 27 10.52 8.91 9.64
N ALA A 28 9.98 7.68 9.58
CA ALA A 28 10.34 6.66 8.63
C ALA A 28 10.36 7.28 7.24
N LYS A 29 11.56 7.61 6.73
CA LYS A 29 11.74 7.93 5.33
C LYS A 29 11.31 6.67 4.59
N PRO A 30 10.23 6.70 3.78
CA PRO A 30 9.89 5.53 3.00
C PRO A 30 11.12 5.22 2.15
N ALA A 31 11.61 3.99 2.28
CA ALA A 31 12.75 3.50 1.52
C ALA A 31 12.57 3.94 0.07
N ALA A 32 13.50 4.77 -0.42
CA ALA A 32 13.47 5.26 -1.78
C ALA A 32 13.45 4.06 -2.72
N SER A 33 12.27 3.75 -3.23
CA SER A 33 12.05 2.69 -4.17
C SER A 33 12.87 3.00 -5.43
N THR A 34 13.43 1.98 -6.06
CA THR A 34 14.01 2.13 -7.39
C THR A 34 12.86 2.36 -8.38
N GLY A 35 12.60 3.64 -8.68
CA GLY A 35 11.38 4.16 -9.28
C GLY A 35 10.94 3.45 -10.56
N LYS A 36 10.03 2.50 -10.41
CA LYS A 36 9.23 1.95 -11.49
C LYS A 36 7.78 2.00 -11.05
N GLU A 37 6.96 2.67 -11.85
CA GLU A 37 5.53 2.73 -11.62
C GLU A 37 4.94 1.34 -11.41
N ARG A 38 3.90 1.29 -10.60
CA ARG A 38 3.11 0.08 -10.34
C ARG A 38 1.67 0.37 -10.65
N ASP A 39 0.99 -0.69 -11.05
CA ASP A 39 -0.45 -0.67 -11.16
C ASP A 39 -1.04 -1.42 -9.96
N VAL A 40 -2.12 -0.90 -9.40
CA VAL A 40 -2.79 -1.44 -8.23
C VAL A 40 -4.28 -1.57 -8.55
N SER A 41 -4.85 -2.72 -8.23
CA SER A 41 -6.28 -2.97 -8.33
C SER A 41 -6.87 -2.99 -6.93
N VAL A 42 -7.76 -2.05 -6.63
CA VAL A 42 -8.57 -2.07 -5.40
C VAL A 42 -9.92 -2.65 -5.77
N PHE A 43 -10.15 -3.92 -5.46
CA PHE A 43 -11.39 -4.62 -5.75
C PHE A 43 -12.40 -4.38 -4.63
N PHE A 44 -13.64 -4.07 -5.02
CA PHE A 44 -14.71 -3.83 -4.07
C PHE A 44 -15.45 -5.11 -3.69
N CYS A 45 -16.05 -5.10 -2.50
CA CYS A 45 -16.91 -6.16 -2.02
C CYS A 45 -18.06 -6.42 -3.01
N VAL A 46 -18.32 -7.70 -3.22
CA VAL A 46 -19.49 -8.21 -3.95
C VAL A 46 -20.18 -9.30 -3.14
N ARG A 47 -21.43 -9.61 -3.50
CA ARG A 47 -22.24 -10.61 -2.78
C ARG A 47 -21.58 -11.99 -2.68
N SER A 48 -20.82 -12.40 -3.69
CA SER A 48 -20.10 -13.68 -3.72
C SER A 48 -18.69 -13.61 -3.17
N SER A 49 -18.25 -12.47 -2.62
CA SER A 49 -16.96 -12.36 -1.94
C SER A 49 -16.87 -13.35 -0.78
N SER A 50 -15.76 -14.08 -0.72
CA SER A 50 -15.47 -14.99 0.39
C SER A 50 -14.91 -14.26 1.62
N MET A 51 -14.70 -12.94 1.53
CA MET A 51 -14.09 -12.17 2.60
C MET A 51 -15.13 -11.84 3.68
N PRO A 52 -14.93 -12.24 4.96
CA PRO A 52 -15.93 -12.03 6.01
C PRO A 52 -16.35 -10.56 6.20
N LYS A 53 -15.41 -9.63 6.01
CA LYS A 53 -15.67 -8.16 6.07
C LYS A 53 -16.67 -7.67 5.01
N CYS A 54 -16.81 -8.37 3.89
CA CYS A 54 -17.74 -8.01 2.83
C CYS A 54 -19.18 -8.44 3.12
N ARG A 55 -19.40 -9.30 4.13
CA ARG A 55 -20.73 -9.68 4.65
C ARG A 55 -21.73 -10.12 3.56
N ALA A 56 -21.24 -10.75 2.50
CA ALA A 56 -22.02 -11.16 1.33
C ALA A 56 -22.86 -10.00 0.72
N SER A 57 -22.33 -8.78 0.74
CA SER A 57 -22.95 -7.58 0.18
C SER A 57 -22.03 -6.86 -0.81
N ASP A 58 -22.64 -6.16 -1.76
CA ASP A 58 -21.92 -5.22 -2.61
C ASP A 58 -21.51 -3.97 -1.82
N ALA A 59 -20.33 -3.44 -2.12
CA ALA A 59 -19.89 -2.16 -1.56
C ALA A 59 -20.86 -1.03 -1.95
N ALA A 60 -21.24 -0.21 -0.97
CA ALA A 60 -22.11 0.93 -1.18
C ALA A 60 -21.38 2.04 -1.96
N ALA A 61 -22.13 2.89 -2.67
CA ALA A 61 -21.56 3.98 -3.45
C ALA A 61 -20.67 4.90 -2.60
N GLY A 62 -21.13 5.27 -1.39
CA GLY A 62 -20.35 6.10 -0.47
C GLY A 62 -19.05 5.45 0.01
N GLU A 63 -18.97 4.12 0.12
CA GLU A 63 -17.73 3.42 0.47
C GLU A 63 -16.73 3.51 -0.69
N LYS A 64 -17.19 3.32 -1.93
CA LYS A 64 -16.36 3.44 -3.14
C LYS A 64 -15.83 4.87 -3.32
N ASP A 65 -16.69 5.85 -3.09
CA ASP A 65 -16.35 7.27 -3.18
C ASP A 65 -15.33 7.67 -2.11
N GLU A 66 -15.48 7.17 -0.89
CA GLU A 66 -14.51 7.41 0.19
C GLU A 66 -13.14 6.79 -0.13
N VAL A 67 -13.10 5.56 -0.65
CA VAL A 67 -11.85 4.92 -1.08
C VAL A 67 -11.19 5.70 -2.21
N ARG A 68 -11.97 6.18 -3.19
CA ARG A 68 -11.48 7.06 -4.26
C ARG A 68 -10.87 8.34 -3.69
N ARG A 69 -11.58 9.03 -2.79
CA ARG A 69 -11.13 10.30 -2.19
C ARG A 69 -9.78 10.11 -1.48
N ARG A 70 -9.64 9.06 -0.68
CA ARG A 70 -8.36 8.73 -0.02
C ARG A 70 -7.24 8.52 -1.03
N LEU A 71 -7.49 7.75 -2.09
CA LEU A 71 -6.51 7.55 -3.17
C LEU A 71 -6.08 8.86 -3.86
N GLU A 72 -7.01 9.80 -4.04
CA GLU A 72 -6.73 11.12 -4.63
C GLU A 72 -5.86 11.99 -3.71
N GLU A 73 -5.92 11.78 -2.39
CA GLU A 73 -5.13 12.48 -1.38
C GLU A 73 -3.72 11.87 -1.18
N MET A 74 -3.49 10.63 -1.63
CA MET A 74 -2.21 9.95 -1.44
C MET A 74 -1.11 10.48 -2.37
N ALA A 75 0.01 10.91 -1.77
CA ALA A 75 1.20 11.27 -2.52
C ALA A 75 1.74 10.10 -3.34
N GLY A 76 2.06 10.35 -4.62
CA GLY A 76 2.58 9.34 -5.54
C GLY A 76 1.52 8.56 -6.30
N VAL A 77 0.22 8.77 -6.04
CA VAL A 77 -0.85 8.31 -6.94
C VAL A 77 -0.85 9.18 -8.20
N ARG A 78 -0.82 8.54 -9.38
CA ARG A 78 -0.68 9.21 -10.68
C ARG A 78 -1.95 9.17 -11.52
N ARG A 79 -2.75 8.12 -11.38
CA ARG A 79 -3.99 7.93 -12.12
C ARG A 79 -4.91 7.00 -11.36
N ILE A 80 -6.20 7.30 -11.36
CA ILE A 80 -7.25 6.44 -10.85
C ILE A 80 -8.28 6.28 -11.97
N ARG A 81 -8.63 5.04 -12.30
CA ARG A 81 -9.77 4.74 -13.18
C ARG A 81 -10.71 3.80 -12.49
N TYR A 82 -12.00 4.09 -12.56
CA TYR A 82 -13.01 3.12 -12.17
C TYR A 82 -13.22 2.13 -13.32
N GLU A 83 -13.36 0.88 -12.93
CA GLU A 83 -13.74 -0.20 -13.81
C GLU A 83 -15.01 -0.84 -13.26
N SER A 84 -16.08 -0.72 -14.03
CA SER A 84 -17.38 -1.32 -13.71
C SER A 84 -17.33 -2.86 -13.74
N LYS A 85 -18.34 -3.49 -13.14
CA LYS A 85 -18.51 -4.96 -13.16
C LYS A 85 -18.59 -5.48 -14.60
N GLU A 86 -19.29 -4.75 -15.47
CA GLU A 86 -19.43 -5.10 -16.88
C GLU A 86 -18.08 -5.06 -17.60
N GLN A 87 -17.31 -3.98 -17.42
CA GLN A 87 -15.97 -3.87 -17.99
C GLN A 87 -15.02 -4.94 -17.43
N ALA A 88 -15.12 -5.24 -16.13
CA ALA A 88 -14.33 -6.27 -15.47
C ALA A 88 -14.66 -7.67 -16.00
N TYR A 89 -15.93 -7.97 -16.20
CA TYR A 89 -16.39 -9.23 -16.78
C TYR A 89 -15.94 -9.39 -18.24
N GLU A 90 -16.03 -8.34 -19.06
CA GLU A 90 -15.53 -8.38 -20.43
C GLU A 90 -14.01 -8.61 -20.50
N ARG A 91 -13.23 -8.01 -19.59
CA ARG A 91 -11.80 -8.31 -19.49
C ARG A 91 -11.56 -9.72 -19.01
N PHE A 92 -12.30 -10.20 -18.00
CA PHE A 92 -12.20 -11.56 -17.50
C PHE A 92 -12.37 -12.57 -18.63
N LYS A 93 -13.43 -12.42 -19.45
CA LYS A 93 -13.65 -13.27 -20.63
C LYS A 93 -12.48 -13.29 -21.60
N LYS A 94 -11.84 -12.14 -21.83
CA LYS A 94 -10.66 -12.03 -22.70
C LYS A 94 -9.44 -12.71 -22.10
N LEU A 95 -9.21 -12.56 -20.79
CA LEU A 95 -8.05 -13.11 -20.10
C LEU A 95 -8.10 -14.64 -19.99
N PHE A 96 -9.30 -15.21 -19.92
CA PHE A 96 -9.53 -16.66 -19.75
C PHE A 96 -10.18 -17.28 -20.98
N ALA A 97 -10.02 -16.68 -22.17
CA ALA A 97 -10.63 -17.15 -23.41
C ALA A 97 -10.19 -18.58 -23.79
N ASP A 98 -9.00 -18.99 -23.36
CA ASP A 98 -8.42 -20.32 -23.53
C ASP A 98 -8.84 -21.31 -22.41
N ARG A 99 -9.56 -20.86 -21.40
CA ARG A 99 -9.94 -21.60 -20.18
C ARG A 99 -11.45 -21.68 -20.03
N LYS A 100 -12.08 -22.51 -20.88
CA LYS A 100 -13.55 -22.66 -20.93
C LYS A 100 -14.17 -23.03 -19.59
N ASP A 101 -13.49 -23.88 -18.82
CA ASP A 101 -13.85 -24.29 -17.46
C ASP A 101 -14.03 -23.09 -16.52
N MET A 102 -13.18 -22.07 -16.65
CA MET A 102 -13.23 -20.87 -15.82
C MET A 102 -14.33 -19.89 -16.27
N LEU A 103 -14.66 -19.86 -17.56
CA LEU A 103 -15.71 -19.00 -18.10
C LEU A 103 -17.11 -19.50 -17.75
N GLU A 104 -17.32 -20.81 -17.76
CA GLU A 104 -18.62 -21.43 -17.46
C GLU A 104 -19.01 -21.27 -15.98
N GLY A 105 -18.03 -21.21 -15.07
CA GLY A 105 -18.26 -21.05 -13.64
C GLY A 105 -18.39 -19.61 -13.15
N ALA A 106 -18.09 -18.61 -13.99
CA ALA A 106 -18.03 -17.21 -13.58
C ALA A 106 -19.23 -16.41 -14.09
N HIS A 107 -20.07 -15.90 -13.17
CA HIS A 107 -21.18 -15.03 -13.53
C HIS A 107 -20.74 -13.56 -13.49
N PRO A 108 -21.39 -12.66 -14.25
CA PRO A 108 -21.07 -11.22 -14.23
C PRO A 108 -21.08 -10.59 -12.84
N GLY A 109 -21.98 -11.06 -11.95
CA GLY A 109 -22.08 -10.57 -10.58
C GLY A 109 -20.92 -10.99 -9.66
N ASP A 110 -20.18 -12.03 -10.05
CA ASP A 110 -19.06 -12.58 -9.29
C ASP A 110 -17.75 -11.83 -9.52
N ILE A 111 -17.69 -11.03 -10.59
CA ILE A 111 -16.52 -10.23 -10.91
C ILE A 111 -16.69 -8.85 -10.26
N PRO A 112 -15.87 -8.50 -9.25
CA PRO A 112 -15.96 -7.21 -8.60
C PRO A 112 -15.57 -6.07 -9.54
N ASP A 113 -16.26 -4.95 -9.38
CA ASP A 113 -15.77 -3.67 -9.87
C ASP A 113 -14.54 -3.24 -9.07
N SER A 114 -13.75 -2.32 -9.64
CA SER A 114 -12.49 -1.92 -9.01
C SER A 114 -12.04 -0.51 -9.36
N LEU A 115 -11.16 0.04 -8.51
CA LEU A 115 -10.31 1.16 -8.88
C LEU A 115 -8.97 0.63 -9.40
N ARG A 116 -8.66 0.93 -10.65
CA ARG A 116 -7.39 0.69 -11.32
C ARG A 116 -6.50 1.91 -11.11
N VAL A 117 -5.54 1.80 -10.21
CA VAL A 117 -4.68 2.89 -9.76
C VAL A 117 -3.28 2.72 -10.31
N ARG A 118 -2.68 3.79 -10.83
CA ARG A 118 -1.26 3.84 -11.15
C ARG A 118 -0.55 4.66 -10.10
N VAL A 119 0.53 4.11 -9.55
CA VAL A 119 1.34 4.76 -8.52
C VAL A 119 2.78 4.91 -8.97
N ALA A 120 3.49 5.85 -8.35
CA ALA A 120 4.86 6.20 -8.70
C ALA A 120 5.82 5.02 -8.53
N ASP A 121 5.59 4.18 -7.53
CA ASP A 121 6.46 3.06 -7.23
C ASP A 121 5.86 2.00 -6.29
N ILE A 122 6.66 0.99 -5.95
CA ILE A 122 6.26 -0.10 -5.05
C ILE A 122 6.04 0.35 -3.60
N GLY A 123 6.76 1.37 -3.12
CA GLY A 123 6.58 1.91 -1.77
C GLY A 123 5.22 2.60 -1.65
N THR A 124 4.84 3.43 -2.63
CA THR A 124 3.50 4.01 -2.71
C THR A 124 2.43 2.93 -2.82
N ALA A 125 2.65 1.87 -3.61
CA ALA A 125 1.70 0.77 -3.74
C ALA A 125 1.47 0.03 -2.41
N GLN A 126 2.54 -0.18 -1.64
CA GLN A 126 2.48 -0.81 -0.32
C GLN A 126 1.79 0.09 0.71
N ALA A 127 2.09 1.39 0.73
CA ALA A 127 1.42 2.35 1.61
C ALA A 127 -0.09 2.40 1.35
N LEU A 128 -0.49 2.48 0.08
CA LEU A 128 -1.88 2.40 -0.36
C LEU A 128 -2.56 1.12 0.14
N LYS A 129 -1.90 -0.03 -0.05
CA LYS A 129 -2.45 -1.31 0.40
C LYS A 129 -2.65 -1.32 1.91
N THR A 130 -1.63 -0.95 2.68
CA THR A 130 -1.70 -0.91 4.15
C THR A 130 -2.83 -0.01 4.65
N GLU A 131 -3.02 1.15 4.01
CA GLU A 131 -4.04 2.11 4.43
C GLU A 131 -5.47 1.64 4.10
N LEU A 132 -5.66 1.01 2.93
CA LEU A 132 -7.00 0.76 2.38
C LEU A 132 -7.46 -0.70 2.49
N GLU A 133 -6.59 -1.66 2.80
CA GLU A 133 -6.97 -3.09 2.80
C GLU A 133 -8.06 -3.43 3.82
N SER A 134 -8.20 -2.64 4.88
CA SER A 134 -9.25 -2.80 5.89
C SER A 134 -10.40 -1.78 5.74
N ALA A 135 -10.41 -0.98 4.67
CA ALA A 135 -11.45 0.02 4.47
C ALA A 135 -12.82 -0.64 4.18
N PRO A 136 -13.93 -0.05 4.65
CA PRO A 136 -15.28 -0.49 4.29
C PRO A 136 -15.45 -0.57 2.77
N GLY A 137 -16.15 -1.60 2.31
CA GLY A 137 -16.37 -1.85 0.89
C GLY A 137 -15.17 -2.40 0.10
N VAL A 138 -13.96 -2.47 0.67
CA VAL A 138 -12.80 -3.07 -0.02
C VAL A 138 -12.74 -4.57 0.26
N ASP A 139 -12.69 -5.38 -0.80
CA ASP A 139 -12.45 -6.82 -0.71
C ASP A 139 -10.95 -7.09 -0.61
N THR A 140 -10.23 -6.79 -1.68
CA THR A 140 -8.80 -7.09 -1.78
C THR A 140 -8.07 -6.05 -2.62
N ILE A 141 -6.77 -5.90 -2.34
CA ILE A 141 -5.88 -4.99 -3.05
C ILE A 141 -4.73 -5.79 -3.63
N MET A 142 -4.60 -5.72 -4.96
CA MET A 142 -3.60 -6.45 -5.72
C MET A 142 -2.62 -5.48 -6.36
N ILE A 143 -1.33 -5.71 -6.13
CA ILE A 143 -0.25 -4.92 -6.74
C ILE A 143 0.29 -5.69 -7.96
N HIS A 144 0.43 -4.98 -9.08
CA HIS A 144 0.84 -5.54 -10.36
C HIS A 144 2.08 -4.79 -10.92
N PRO A 145 2.87 -5.45 -11.77
CA PRO A 145 3.78 -4.75 -12.67
C PRO A 145 3.01 -3.74 -13.53
N LEU A 146 3.67 -2.66 -13.94
CA LEU A 146 3.10 -1.66 -14.85
C LEU A 146 2.61 -2.32 -16.15
N GLY A 147 1.44 -1.89 -16.63
CA GLY A 147 0.83 -2.34 -17.88
C GLY A 147 -0.03 -3.59 -17.75
N ARG A 148 -0.28 -4.09 -16.53
CA ARG A 148 -1.09 -5.31 -16.29
C ARG A 148 -2.53 -5.06 -15.85
N VAL A 149 -2.93 -3.80 -15.65
CA VAL A 149 -4.32 -3.45 -15.28
C VAL A 149 -5.17 -2.92 -16.43
#